data_AF-A0A9P1IXA3-F1
#
_entry.id   AF-A0A9P1IXA3-F1
#
_cell.length_a   1.000
_cell.length_b   1.000
_cell.length_c   1.000
_cell.angle_alpha   90.00
_cell.angle_beta   90.00
_cell.angle_gamma   90.00
#
_symmetry.space_group_name_H-M   'P 1'
#
loop_
_entity.id
_entity.type
_entity.pdbx_description
1 polymer ?
#
loop_
_entity_poly.entity_id
_entity_poly.type
_entity_poly.pdbx_seq_one_letter_code
_entity_poly.pdbx_strand_id
1 'polypeptide(L)'
;MLLSEEEVPKLLKRKHVISGYRPLNQSTWFYLKSAFTSHNEVFNVWTHFLPGIIFLFTYLIPELRSDHPRVPVIILAVGIVHLLVASGTAHLMHSRSQLSHVFWFLIDFSGIALFGITIGLQRYSCSDDLGLFMSVAYVPLLLIVVLIGQYFSTCYLFCFPTSLQTSNGTSNGLLLPTCMLALYSITLSIFV
;
A
#
# COMPACT_ATOMS: atom_id res chain seq x y z
N MET A 1 -0.86 28.12 -4.70
CA MET A 1 -1.50 27.87 -6.02
C MET A 1 -1.28 26.40 -6.36
N LEU A 2 -2.31 25.69 -6.84
CA LEU A 2 -2.18 24.31 -7.33
C LEU A 2 -1.79 24.33 -8.80
N LEU A 3 -1.19 23.24 -9.27
CA LEU A 3 -0.73 23.07 -10.64
C LEU A 3 -1.77 22.33 -11.50
N SER A 4 -1.78 22.66 -12.79
CA SER A 4 -2.44 21.91 -13.87
C SER A 4 -1.61 20.70 -14.30
N GLU A 5 -2.21 19.79 -15.06
CA GLU A 5 -1.49 18.61 -15.56
C GLU A 5 -0.33 18.96 -16.49
N GLU A 6 -0.35 20.10 -17.18
CA GLU A 6 0.70 20.52 -18.12
C GLU A 6 2.00 20.89 -17.39
N GLU A 7 1.88 21.38 -16.15
CA GLU A 7 2.98 21.85 -15.31
C GLU A 7 3.68 20.72 -14.54
N VAL A 8 3.17 19.50 -14.61
CA VAL A 8 3.60 18.36 -13.79
C VAL A 8 4.30 17.30 -14.64
N PRO A 9 5.43 16.70 -14.18
CA PRO A 9 6.07 15.59 -14.87
C PRO A 9 5.12 14.41 -15.12
N LYS A 10 5.25 13.76 -16.27
CA LYS A 10 4.39 12.63 -16.70
C LYS A 10 4.21 11.56 -15.62
N LEU A 11 5.28 11.19 -14.90
CA LEU A 11 5.26 10.18 -13.84
C LEU A 11 4.27 10.50 -12.70
N LEU A 12 4.03 11.78 -12.43
CA LEU A 12 3.16 12.23 -11.33
C LEU A 12 1.72 12.49 -11.80
N LYS A 13 1.45 12.42 -13.11
CA LYS A 13 0.11 12.66 -13.66
C LYS A 13 -0.81 11.48 -13.38
N ARG A 14 -2.07 11.78 -13.12
CA ARG A 14 -3.15 10.79 -13.00
C ARG A 14 -4.06 10.89 -14.22
N LYS A 15 -4.56 9.74 -14.68
CA LYS A 15 -5.52 9.71 -15.80
C LYS A 15 -6.78 10.49 -15.39
N HIS A 16 -7.26 11.33 -16.30
CA HIS A 16 -8.47 12.16 -16.12
C HIS A 16 -8.38 13.23 -15.02
N VAL A 17 -7.19 13.52 -14.49
CA VAL A 17 -6.97 14.61 -13.52
C VAL A 17 -6.26 15.76 -14.20
N ILE A 18 -7.02 16.78 -14.57
CA ILE A 18 -6.56 17.95 -15.32
C ILE A 18 -5.90 19.04 -14.46
N SER A 19 -6.21 19.09 -13.16
CA SER A 19 -5.66 20.08 -12.23
C SER A 19 -5.76 19.63 -10.78
N GLY A 20 -5.24 20.46 -9.87
CA GLY A 20 -5.28 20.22 -8.43
C GLY A 20 -4.02 19.56 -7.88
N TYR A 21 -2.95 19.49 -8.67
CA TYR A 21 -1.66 18.96 -8.25
C TYR A 21 -0.95 19.93 -7.32
N ARG A 22 -0.22 19.40 -6.33
CA ARG A 22 0.55 20.22 -5.40
C ARG A 22 1.85 20.72 -6.06
N PRO A 23 2.31 21.95 -5.76
CA PRO A 23 3.60 22.45 -6.21
C PRO A 23 4.74 21.51 -5.85
N LEU A 24 5.67 21.29 -6.79
CA LEU A 24 6.80 20.39 -6.60
C LEU A 24 7.87 21.00 -5.67
N ASN A 25 8.73 20.13 -5.12
CA ASN A 25 9.94 20.47 -4.37
C ASN A 25 9.75 21.40 -3.15
N GLN A 26 8.51 21.55 -2.67
CA GLN A 26 8.24 22.26 -1.41
C GLN A 26 8.83 21.53 -0.19
N SER A 27 8.86 22.22 0.95
CA SER A 27 9.29 21.64 2.22
C SER A 27 8.37 20.51 2.65
N THR A 28 8.87 19.55 3.44
CA THR A 28 8.02 18.47 4.02
C THR A 28 6.82 19.05 4.77
N TRP A 29 7.01 20.16 5.47
CA TRP A 29 5.97 20.85 6.22
C TRP A 29 4.81 21.34 5.35
N PHE A 30 5.10 21.79 4.13
CA PHE A 30 4.06 22.15 3.16
C PHE A 30 3.16 20.95 2.86
N TYR A 31 3.73 19.77 2.60
CA TYR A 31 2.95 18.56 2.32
C TYR A 31 2.16 18.11 3.53
N LEU A 32 2.73 18.15 4.74
CA LEU A 32 2.01 17.83 5.97
C LEU A 32 0.78 18.73 6.17
N LYS A 33 0.93 20.04 5.96
CA LYS A 33 -0.22 20.96 5.99
C LYS A 33 -1.22 20.70 4.86
N SER A 34 -0.74 20.25 3.70
CA SER A 34 -1.60 20.02 2.54
C SER A 34 -2.66 18.96 2.78
N ALA A 35 -2.44 18.05 3.75
CA ALA A 35 -3.46 17.09 4.19
C ALA A 35 -4.80 17.75 4.54
N PHE A 36 -4.80 19.00 5.00
CA PHE A 36 -6.00 19.73 5.42
C PHE A 36 -6.47 20.76 4.37
N THR A 37 -5.97 20.67 3.15
CA THR A 37 -6.31 21.58 2.04
C THR A 37 -6.80 20.80 0.85
N SER A 38 -7.63 21.41 0.00
CA SER A 38 -8.12 20.73 -1.21
C SER A 38 -6.99 20.53 -2.22
N HIS A 39 -6.81 19.29 -2.68
CA HIS A 39 -5.93 18.89 -3.78
C HIS A 39 -6.37 17.53 -4.34
N ASN A 40 -5.80 17.11 -5.47
CA ASN A 40 -6.19 15.90 -6.20
C ASN A 40 -5.99 14.56 -5.46
N GLU A 41 -5.36 14.57 -4.29
CA GLU A 41 -4.99 13.38 -3.52
C GLU A 41 -5.56 13.44 -2.08
N VAL A 42 -6.33 14.49 -1.74
CA VAL A 42 -6.80 14.72 -0.36
C VAL A 42 -7.68 13.57 0.14
N PHE A 43 -8.55 13.05 -0.73
CA PHE A 43 -9.39 11.92 -0.39
C PHE A 43 -8.54 10.67 -0.15
N ASN A 44 -7.58 10.36 -1.03
CA ASN A 44 -6.68 9.22 -0.86
C ASN A 44 -5.95 9.30 0.50
N VAL A 45 -5.44 10.48 0.87
CA VAL A 45 -4.81 10.69 2.19
C VAL A 45 -5.76 10.31 3.34
N TRP A 46 -6.98 10.85 3.35
CA TRP A 46 -7.90 10.66 4.48
C TRP A 46 -8.60 9.31 4.49
N THR A 47 -8.87 8.70 3.33
CA THR A 47 -9.45 7.35 3.26
C THR A 47 -8.51 6.29 3.83
N HIS A 48 -7.20 6.56 3.90
CA HIS A 48 -6.24 5.70 4.58
C HIS A 48 -6.01 6.11 6.04
N PHE A 49 -5.72 7.38 6.31
CA PHE A 49 -5.42 7.81 7.69
C PHE A 49 -6.60 7.70 8.64
N LEU A 50 -7.82 8.05 8.21
CA LEU A 50 -8.98 8.03 9.12
C LEU A 50 -9.29 6.61 9.61
N PRO A 51 -9.41 5.58 8.75
CA PRO A 51 -9.54 4.21 9.22
C PRO A 51 -8.34 3.74 10.05
N GLY A 52 -7.11 4.16 9.71
CA GLY A 52 -5.91 3.78 10.46
C GLY A 52 -5.91 4.32 11.89
N ILE A 53 -6.31 5.57 12.07
CA ILE A 53 -6.49 6.22 13.37
C ILE A 53 -7.59 5.51 14.16
N ILE A 54 -8.75 5.26 13.54
CA ILE A 54 -9.85 4.55 14.18
C ILE A 54 -9.37 3.17 14.64
N PHE A 55 -8.77 2.36 13.76
CA PHE A 55 -8.27 1.03 14.11
C PHE A 55 -7.22 1.04 15.22
N LEU A 56 -6.31 2.00 15.20
CA LEU A 56 -5.29 2.17 16.22
C LEU A 56 -5.92 2.37 17.61
N PHE A 57 -6.91 3.27 17.73
CA PHE A 57 -7.51 3.63 19.01
C PHE A 57 -8.64 2.69 19.45
N THR A 58 -9.39 2.09 18.53
CA THR A 58 -10.53 1.21 18.88
C THR A 58 -10.15 -0.25 18.99
N TYR A 59 -9.05 -0.70 18.36
CA TYR A 59 -8.65 -2.11 18.37
C TYR A 59 -7.23 -2.31 18.91
N LEU A 60 -6.21 -1.72 18.29
CA LEU A 60 -4.82 -2.06 18.62
C LEU A 60 -4.42 -1.64 20.05
N ILE A 61 -4.64 -0.38 20.41
CA ILE A 61 -4.31 0.11 21.77
C ILE A 61 -5.11 -0.62 22.85
N PRO A 62 -6.44 -0.83 22.72
CA PRO A 62 -7.20 -1.63 23.67
C PRO A 62 -6.69 -3.07 23.80
N GLU A 63 -6.39 -3.75 22.68
CA GLU A 63 -5.89 -5.13 22.71
C GLU A 63 -4.53 -5.24 23.40
N LEU A 64 -3.63 -4.28 23.15
CA LEU A 64 -2.33 -4.21 23.82
C LEU A 64 -2.42 -3.91 25.34
N ARG A 65 -3.54 -3.33 25.79
CA ARG A 65 -3.81 -3.01 27.19
C ARG A 65 -4.73 -4.02 27.88
N SER A 66 -5.19 -5.04 27.16
CA SER A 66 -6.03 -6.10 27.71
C SER A 66 -5.26 -6.91 28.75
N ASP A 67 -5.93 -7.37 29.81
CA ASP A 67 -5.38 -8.33 30.77
C ASP A 67 -5.07 -9.68 30.10
N HIS A 68 -5.74 -9.97 28.98
CA HIS A 68 -5.58 -11.19 28.19
C HIS A 68 -5.41 -10.84 26.70
N PRO A 69 -4.22 -10.38 26.28
CA PRO A 69 -3.98 -9.96 24.91
C PRO A 69 -3.96 -11.18 23.96
N ARG A 70 -4.73 -11.12 22.88
CA ARG A 70 -4.74 -12.15 21.83
C ARG A 70 -3.67 -11.81 20.81
N VAL A 71 -2.53 -12.49 20.92
CA VAL A 71 -1.38 -12.29 20.02
C VAL A 71 -1.74 -12.32 18.52
N PRO A 72 -2.58 -13.26 18.01
CA PRO A 72 -2.95 -13.25 16.59
C PRO A 72 -3.71 -11.99 16.17
N VAL A 73 -4.55 -11.44 17.05
CA VAL A 73 -5.30 -10.20 16.81
C VAL A 73 -4.36 -8.99 16.79
N ILE A 74 -3.38 -8.95 17.69
CA ILE A 74 -2.36 -7.89 17.72
C ILE A 74 -1.54 -7.90 16.44
N ILE A 75 -1.09 -9.08 15.98
CA ILE A 75 -0.31 -9.23 14.74
C ILE A 75 -1.09 -8.64 13.56
N LEU A 76 -2.36 -9.03 13.39
CA LEU A 76 -3.21 -8.52 12.32
C LEU A 76 -3.44 -7.01 12.45
N ALA A 77 -3.74 -6.52 13.66
CA ALA A 77 -4.02 -5.11 13.90
C ALA A 77 -2.80 -4.21 13.60
N VAL A 78 -1.59 -4.65 13.96
CA VAL A 78 -0.33 -3.96 13.60
C VAL A 78 -0.18 -3.89 12.09
N GLY A 79 -0.45 -4.99 11.36
CA GLY A 79 -0.40 -5.02 9.91
C GLY A 79 -1.38 -4.05 9.24
N ILE A 80 -2.62 -4.01 9.70
CA ILE A 80 -3.66 -3.08 9.20
C ILE A 80 -3.23 -1.63 9.43
N VAL A 81 -2.81 -1.28 10.65
CA VAL A 81 -2.37 0.10 10.98
C VAL A 81 -1.18 0.49 10.13
N HIS A 82 -0.18 -0.40 9.98
CA HIS A 82 0.99 -0.13 9.17
C HIS A 82 0.65 0.10 7.69
N LEU A 83 -0.20 -0.77 7.10
CA LEU A 83 -0.71 -0.60 5.74
C LEU A 83 -1.36 0.78 5.52
N LEU A 84 -2.27 1.16 6.42
CA LEU A 84 -3.02 2.41 6.29
C LEU A 84 -2.13 3.64 6.48
N VAL A 85 -1.18 3.59 7.42
CA VAL A 85 -0.21 4.68 7.63
C VAL A 85 0.76 4.81 6.45
N ALA A 86 1.28 3.69 5.94
CA ALA A 86 2.15 3.66 4.77
C ALA A 86 1.47 4.27 3.55
N SER A 87 0.24 3.84 3.26
CA SER A 87 -0.53 4.32 2.11
C SER A 87 -0.94 5.79 2.22
N GLY A 88 -1.46 6.20 3.38
CA GLY A 88 -1.80 7.60 3.65
C GLY A 88 -0.58 8.52 3.53
N THR A 89 0.57 8.10 4.06
CA THR A 89 1.82 8.86 3.94
C THR A 89 2.31 8.92 2.50
N ALA A 90 2.13 7.84 1.73
CA ALA A 90 2.51 7.81 0.34
C ALA A 90 1.70 8.82 -0.48
N HIS A 91 0.37 8.81 -0.36
CA HIS A 91 -0.49 9.80 -1.00
C HIS A 91 -0.23 11.24 -0.50
N LEU A 92 0.26 11.40 0.72
CA LEU A 92 0.62 12.72 1.23
C LEU A 92 1.95 13.23 0.65
N MET A 93 2.92 12.35 0.42
CA MET A 93 4.31 12.75 0.15
C MET A 93 4.82 12.44 -1.26
N HIS A 94 4.14 11.57 -2.03
CA HIS A 94 4.58 11.12 -3.35
C HIS A 94 4.75 12.27 -4.36
N SER A 95 3.92 13.32 -4.27
CA SER A 95 3.90 14.39 -5.28
C SER A 95 5.04 15.40 -5.14
N ARG A 96 5.99 15.18 -4.22
CA ARG A 96 7.09 16.13 -3.97
C ARG A 96 8.09 16.20 -5.12
N SER A 97 8.46 15.06 -5.66
CA SER A 97 9.39 14.90 -6.79
C SER A 97 9.20 13.51 -7.38
N GLN A 98 9.76 13.25 -8.56
CA GLN A 98 9.74 11.92 -9.17
C GLN A 98 10.43 10.86 -8.28
N LEU A 99 11.50 11.23 -7.58
CA LEU A 99 12.18 10.34 -6.63
C LEU A 99 11.30 10.06 -5.41
N SER A 100 10.68 11.10 -4.84
CA SER A 100 9.74 10.94 -3.73
C SER A 100 8.56 10.04 -4.12
N HIS A 101 8.08 10.15 -5.35
CA HIS A 101 7.02 9.28 -5.87
C HIS A 101 7.41 7.80 -5.79
N VAL A 102 8.56 7.43 -6.36
CA VAL A 102 9.03 6.04 -6.33
C VAL A 102 9.25 5.56 -4.90
N PHE A 103 9.95 6.35 -4.08
CA PHE A 103 10.25 6.00 -2.68
C PHE A 103 8.99 5.75 -1.86
N TRP A 104 8.02 6.65 -1.91
CA TRP A 104 6.81 6.54 -1.10
C TRP A 104 5.88 5.43 -1.57
N PHE A 105 5.78 5.17 -2.88
CA PHE A 105 5.03 4.01 -3.37
C PHE A 105 5.72 2.67 -3.06
N LEU A 106 7.06 2.63 -2.94
CA LEU A 106 7.74 1.45 -2.41
C LEU A 106 7.38 1.18 -0.95
N ILE A 107 7.25 2.23 -0.14
CA ILE A 107 6.78 2.12 1.25
C ILE A 107 5.32 1.61 1.27
N ASP A 108 4.44 2.17 0.44
CA ASP A 108 3.04 1.72 0.33
C ASP A 108 2.94 0.22 -0.03
N PHE A 109 3.68 -0.21 -1.05
CA PHE A 109 3.74 -1.62 -1.44
C PHE A 109 4.33 -2.52 -0.35
N SER A 110 5.34 -2.04 0.38
CA SER A 110 5.86 -2.77 1.55
C SER A 110 4.79 -2.90 2.65
N GLY A 111 3.90 -1.91 2.80
CA GLY A 111 2.75 -1.96 3.69
C GLY A 111 1.77 -3.07 3.31
N ILE A 112 1.48 -3.23 2.02
CA ILE A 112 0.64 -4.32 1.48
C ILE A 112 1.31 -5.68 1.73
N ALA A 113 2.62 -5.79 1.47
CA ALA A 113 3.39 -7.01 1.71
C ALA A 113 3.35 -7.43 3.19
N LEU A 114 3.61 -6.48 4.10
CA LEU A 114 3.55 -6.72 5.54
C LEU A 114 2.14 -7.09 5.99
N PHE A 115 1.10 -6.42 5.46
CA PHE A 115 -0.28 -6.80 5.74
C PHE A 115 -0.54 -8.27 5.36
N GLY A 116 -0.12 -8.69 4.16
CA GLY A 116 -0.19 -10.07 3.69
C GLY A 116 0.48 -11.07 4.64
N ILE A 117 1.65 -10.73 5.18
CA ILE A 117 2.33 -11.55 6.20
C ILE A 117 1.49 -11.61 7.48
N THR A 118 1.03 -10.47 8.00
CA THR A 118 0.31 -10.42 9.28
C THR A 118 -1.04 -11.15 9.24
N ILE A 119 -1.79 -11.05 8.15
CA ILE A 119 -3.04 -11.78 8.00
C ILE A 119 -2.78 -13.29 7.89
N GLY A 120 -1.74 -13.70 7.15
CA GLY A 120 -1.35 -15.11 7.07
C GLY A 120 -0.90 -15.67 8.42
N LEU A 121 -0.08 -14.92 9.18
CA LEU A 121 0.36 -15.31 10.52
C LEU A 121 -0.80 -15.39 11.52
N GLN A 122 -1.75 -14.44 11.45
CA GLN A 122 -2.95 -14.49 12.28
C GLN A 122 -3.76 -15.75 11.99
N ARG A 123 -3.95 -16.09 10.71
CA ARG A 123 -4.68 -17.30 10.31
C ARG A 123 -3.96 -18.56 10.76
N TYR A 124 -2.67 -18.65 10.48
CA TYR A 124 -1.82 -19.76 10.93
C TYR A 124 -1.92 -19.99 12.45
N SER A 125 -1.92 -18.92 13.23
CA SER A 125 -1.99 -19.00 14.70
C SER A 125 -3.37 -19.37 15.24
N CYS A 126 -4.41 -19.29 14.42
CA CYS A 126 -5.79 -19.65 14.76
C CYS A 126 -6.24 -20.96 14.11
N SER A 127 -5.33 -21.70 13.48
CA SER A 127 -5.61 -22.99 12.86
C SER A 127 -5.40 -24.12 13.88
N ASP A 128 -6.47 -24.85 14.21
CA ASP A 128 -6.43 -25.92 15.22
C ASP A 128 -6.02 -27.29 14.67
N ASP A 129 -6.17 -27.52 13.35
CA ASP A 129 -5.91 -28.83 12.72
C ASP A 129 -5.13 -28.70 11.41
N LEU A 130 -3.81 -28.47 11.56
CA LEU A 130 -2.89 -28.40 10.43
C LEU A 130 -1.98 -29.63 10.43
N GLY A 131 -2.00 -30.41 9.34
CA GLY A 131 -1.07 -31.53 9.17
C GLY A 131 0.39 -31.08 9.27
N LEU A 132 1.29 -31.96 9.75
CA LEU A 132 2.71 -31.64 10.01
C LEU A 132 3.41 -30.95 8.84
N PHE A 133 3.13 -31.38 7.61
CA PHE A 133 3.70 -30.75 6.43
C PHE A 133 3.29 -29.28 6.32
N MET A 134 2.00 -29.00 6.49
CA MET A 134 1.45 -27.65 6.39
C MET A 134 1.89 -26.77 7.56
N SER A 135 2.04 -27.31 8.77
CA SER A 135 2.54 -26.52 9.92
C SER A 135 3.96 -26.01 9.69
N VAL A 136 4.82 -26.80 9.06
CA VAL A 136 6.19 -26.39 8.73
C VAL A 136 6.25 -25.55 7.46
N ALA A 137 5.48 -25.88 6.43
CA ALA A 137 5.59 -25.25 5.10
C ALA A 137 4.87 -23.90 4.98
N TYR A 138 3.84 -23.63 5.80
CA TYR A 138 2.96 -22.46 5.63
C TYR A 138 3.70 -21.13 5.72
N VAL A 139 4.44 -20.89 6.81
CA VAL A 139 5.13 -19.61 7.03
C VAL A 139 6.23 -19.36 5.97
N PRO A 140 7.10 -20.33 5.63
CA PRO A 140 8.03 -20.17 4.52
C PRO A 140 7.36 -19.86 3.19
N LEU A 141 6.27 -20.57 2.85
CA LEU A 141 5.54 -20.34 1.60
C LEU A 141 4.92 -18.94 1.55
N LEU A 142 4.32 -18.50 2.66
CA LEU A 142 3.77 -17.15 2.81
C LEU A 142 4.86 -16.10 2.54
N LEU A 143 6.05 -16.25 3.13
CA LEU A 143 7.17 -15.33 2.92
C LEU A 143 7.63 -15.33 1.45
N ILE A 144 7.73 -16.51 0.82
CA ILE A 144 8.10 -16.62 -0.60
C ILE A 144 7.10 -15.86 -1.48
N VAL A 145 5.80 -16.08 -1.29
CA VAL A 145 4.75 -15.41 -2.07
C VAL A 145 4.84 -13.90 -1.90
N VAL A 146 5.00 -13.41 -0.68
CA VAL A 146 5.11 -11.97 -0.40
C VAL A 146 6.38 -11.36 -1.00
N LEU A 147 7.52 -12.05 -0.90
CA LEU A 147 8.79 -11.58 -1.49
C LEU A 147 8.72 -11.53 -3.02
N ILE A 148 8.11 -12.53 -3.65
CA ILE A 148 7.89 -12.54 -5.10
C ILE A 148 6.98 -11.37 -5.51
N GLY A 149 5.88 -11.15 -4.78
CA GLY A 149 5.01 -10.00 -5.01
C GLY A 149 5.75 -8.66 -4.88
N GLN A 150 6.52 -8.49 -3.81
CA GLN A 150 7.31 -7.28 -3.59
C GLN A 150 8.35 -7.05 -4.69
N TYR A 151 9.01 -8.12 -5.16
CA TYR A 151 9.96 -8.05 -6.27
C TYR A 151 9.27 -7.53 -7.55
N PHE A 152 8.13 -8.11 -7.94
CA PHE A 152 7.41 -7.65 -9.13
C PHE A 152 6.88 -6.23 -9.00
N SER A 153 6.36 -5.83 -7.83
CA SER A 153 5.95 -4.44 -7.56
C SER A 153 7.11 -3.45 -7.72
N THR A 154 8.29 -3.84 -7.24
CA THR A 154 9.51 -3.02 -7.34
C THR A 154 9.95 -2.91 -8.79
N CYS A 155 10.07 -4.03 -9.52
CA CYS A 155 10.37 -4.04 -10.94
C CYS A 155 9.39 -3.19 -11.75
N TYR A 156 8.10 -3.19 -11.39
CA TYR A 156 7.11 -2.37 -12.07
C TYR A 156 7.44 -0.87 -11.99
N LEU A 157 7.78 -0.37 -10.80
CA LEU A 157 8.10 1.05 -10.58
C LEU A 157 9.39 1.49 -11.29
N PHE A 158 10.37 0.61 -11.45
CA PHE A 158 11.65 0.93 -12.09
C PHE A 158 11.65 0.70 -13.61
N CYS A 159 10.92 -0.31 -14.12
CA CYS A 159 10.95 -0.69 -15.54
C CYS A 159 9.89 0.00 -16.40
N PHE A 160 8.76 0.43 -15.81
CA PHE A 160 7.66 1.08 -16.54
C PHE A 160 7.49 2.60 -16.37
N PRO A 161 8.39 3.40 -15.76
CA PRO A 161 8.16 4.83 -15.66
C PRO A 161 8.30 5.56 -17.02
N THR A 162 8.80 4.91 -18.08
CA THR A 162 9.14 5.57 -19.35
C THR A 162 8.82 4.80 -20.65
N SER A 163 8.57 3.49 -20.63
CA SER A 163 8.54 2.66 -21.86
C SER A 163 7.16 2.46 -22.52
N LEU A 164 6.05 2.73 -21.81
CA LEU A 164 4.68 2.47 -22.32
C LEU A 164 3.88 3.71 -22.74
N GLN A 165 4.51 4.88 -22.84
CA GLN A 165 3.81 6.13 -23.23
C GLN A 165 4.34 6.78 -24.51
N THR A 166 5.27 6.14 -25.21
CA THR A 166 5.71 6.53 -26.57
C THR A 166 5.00 5.76 -27.69
N SER A 167 4.14 4.80 -27.36
CA SER A 167 3.43 4.00 -28.35
C SER A 167 1.92 4.16 -28.20
N ASN A 168 1.30 4.62 -29.28
CA ASN A 168 -0.13 4.74 -29.49
C ASN A 168 -0.97 3.63 -28.81
N GLY A 169 -1.89 4.06 -27.95
CA GLY A 169 -3.26 3.55 -27.91
C GLY A 169 -3.51 2.04 -27.80
N THR A 170 -2.63 1.23 -27.20
CA THR A 170 -2.92 -0.19 -26.98
C THR A 170 -2.83 -0.61 -25.51
N SER A 171 -3.92 -1.21 -25.07
CA SER A 171 -4.38 -1.49 -23.71
C SER A 171 -3.65 -2.65 -23.02
N ASN A 172 -2.32 -2.63 -22.94
CA ASN A 172 -1.56 -3.70 -22.29
C ASN A 172 -1.20 -3.40 -20.82
N GLY A 173 -1.42 -2.17 -20.35
CA GLY A 173 -1.13 -1.76 -18.96
C GLY A 173 -2.16 -2.23 -17.92
N LEU A 174 -3.24 -2.91 -18.33
CA LEU A 174 -4.31 -3.36 -17.43
C LEU A 174 -4.06 -4.78 -16.89
N LEU A 175 -3.29 -5.62 -17.59
CA LEU A 175 -3.14 -7.03 -17.23
C LEU A 175 -2.35 -7.26 -15.93
N LEU A 176 -1.35 -6.42 -15.62
CA LEU A 176 -0.47 -6.65 -14.48
C LEU A 176 -1.05 -6.20 -13.13
N PRO A 177 -1.75 -5.05 -13.02
CA PRO A 177 -2.51 -4.71 -11.81
C PRO A 177 -3.58 -5.75 -11.48
N THR A 178 -4.23 -6.32 -12.50
CA THR A 178 -5.13 -7.46 -12.32
C THR A 178 -4.40 -8.73 -11.90
N CYS A 179 -3.17 -8.98 -12.34
CA CYS A 179 -2.36 -10.11 -11.84
C CYS A 179 -1.93 -9.94 -10.38
N MET A 180 -1.70 -8.70 -9.91
CA MET A 180 -1.35 -8.43 -8.50
C MET A 180 -2.58 -8.51 -7.59
N LEU A 181 -3.72 -7.99 -8.03
CA LEU A 181 -5.02 -8.25 -7.41
C LEU A 181 -5.39 -9.74 -7.48
N ALA A 182 -4.99 -10.45 -8.53
CA ALA A 182 -5.19 -11.90 -8.65
C ALA A 182 -4.25 -12.68 -7.73
N LEU A 183 -2.98 -12.31 -7.54
CA LEU A 183 -2.08 -12.94 -6.57
C LEU A 183 -2.57 -12.72 -5.12
N TYR A 184 -3.07 -11.52 -4.85
CA TYR A 184 -3.73 -11.21 -3.59
C TYR A 184 -5.05 -11.97 -3.42
N SER A 185 -5.85 -12.07 -4.48
CA SER A 185 -7.06 -12.90 -4.52
C SER A 185 -6.74 -14.39 -4.43
N ILE A 186 -5.61 -14.87 -4.96
CA ILE A 186 -5.12 -16.25 -4.84
C ILE A 186 -4.67 -16.51 -3.40
N THR A 187 -4.08 -15.52 -2.72
CA THR A 187 -3.81 -15.60 -1.28
C THR A 187 -5.09 -15.54 -0.44
N LEU A 188 -6.21 -15.06 -1.00
CA LEU A 188 -7.54 -15.18 -0.40
C LEU A 188 -8.23 -16.50 -0.79
N SER A 189 -8.01 -17.00 -2.00
CA SER A 189 -8.74 -18.12 -2.64
C SER A 189 -8.09 -19.48 -2.41
N ILE A 190 -6.79 -19.54 -2.14
CA ILE A 190 -6.12 -20.77 -1.66
C ILE A 190 -6.59 -21.10 -0.22
N PHE A 191 -7.25 -20.16 0.47
CA PHE A 191 -7.54 -20.23 1.90
C PHE A 191 -9.01 -19.95 2.28
N VAL A 192 -9.94 -20.10 1.33
CA VAL A 192 -11.38 -20.36 1.59
C VAL A 192 -11.66 -21.83 1.31
#